data_AF-A0A1B3LSR1-F1
#
_entry.id   AF-A0A1B3LSR1-F1
#
_cell.length_a   1.000
_cell.length_b   1.000
_cell.length_c   1.000
_cell.angle_alpha   90.00
_cell.angle_beta   90.00
_cell.angle_gamma   90.00
#
_symmetry.space_group_name_H-M   'P 1'
#
loop_
_entity.id
_entity.type
_entity.pdbx_description
1 polymer ?
#
loop_
_entity_poly.entity_id
_entity_poly.type
_entity_poly.pdbx_seq_one_letter_code
_entity_poly.pdbx_strand_id
1 'polypeptide(L)'
;MHFKVKRAPSFQRGVGLIEVLVAVLILALGLLGMAGLQANALKTNQSSYGRTQAVMLSYYMLDAMRADRNNAVLQNYNTGVVAGGVIEPACSANVFNQPNLRDTTRKDWLESLKFALGNADSTCGAIHCEVNGECTIQITWDDSRAGGSGEQRLETRSRL
;
A
#
# COMPACT_ATOMS: atom_id res chain seq x y z
N MET A 1 -34.87 -50.91 -47.20
CA MET A 1 -33.66 -50.30 -47.79
C MET A 1 -32.67 -50.03 -46.67
N HIS A 2 -31.54 -50.72 -46.63
CA HIS A 2 -30.50 -50.57 -45.59
C HIS A 2 -29.31 -49.82 -46.18
N PHE A 3 -29.04 -48.60 -45.72
CA PHE A 3 -27.86 -47.82 -46.08
C PHE A 3 -26.66 -48.28 -45.21
N LYS A 4 -25.65 -48.91 -45.81
CA LYS A 4 -24.37 -49.21 -45.12
C LYS A 4 -23.43 -48.02 -45.27
N VAL A 5 -23.22 -47.29 -44.18
CA VAL A 5 -22.17 -46.25 -44.08
C VAL A 5 -20.81 -46.95 -43.95
N LYS A 6 -19.94 -46.83 -44.97
CA LYS A 6 -18.54 -47.26 -44.87
C LYS A 6 -17.75 -46.18 -44.11
N ARG A 7 -17.33 -46.46 -42.87
CA ARG A 7 -16.37 -45.62 -42.15
C ARG A 7 -14.97 -45.87 -42.70
N ALA A 8 -14.29 -44.82 -43.17
CA ALA A 8 -12.88 -44.89 -43.52
C ALA A 8 -12.03 -45.03 -42.24
N PRO A 9 -10.96 -45.85 -42.26
CA PRO A 9 -10.05 -45.94 -41.12
C PRO A 9 -9.28 -44.62 -40.98
N SER A 10 -9.44 -43.96 -39.84
CA SER A 10 -8.61 -42.82 -39.46
C SER A 10 -7.19 -43.33 -39.18
N PHE A 11 -6.23 -42.96 -40.03
CA PHE A 11 -4.81 -43.22 -39.79
C PHE A 11 -4.35 -42.32 -38.62
N GLN A 12 -4.35 -42.88 -37.42
CA GLN A 12 -3.79 -42.23 -36.25
C GLN A 12 -2.25 -42.31 -36.38
N ARG A 13 -1.63 -41.27 -36.94
CA ARG A 13 -0.17 -41.11 -36.89
C ARG A 13 0.18 -40.87 -35.43
N GLY A 14 0.90 -41.82 -34.83
CA GLY A 14 1.34 -41.74 -33.44
C GLY A 14 2.09 -40.44 -33.16
N VAL A 15 1.90 -39.91 -31.95
CA VAL A 15 2.51 -38.67 -31.46
C VAL A 15 4.02 -38.77 -31.64
N GLY A 16 4.61 -37.90 -32.45
CA GLY A 16 6.06 -37.89 -32.64
C GLY A 16 6.74 -37.41 -31.37
N LEU A 17 7.93 -37.94 -31.04
CA LEU A 17 8.70 -37.49 -29.87
C LEU A 17 9.00 -35.96 -29.94
N ILE A 18 9.12 -35.43 -31.16
CA ILE A 18 9.24 -33.99 -31.45
C ILE A 18 7.96 -33.20 -31.10
N GLU A 19 6.78 -33.78 -31.31
CA GLU A 19 5.50 -33.12 -31.04
C GLU A 19 5.28 -32.93 -29.53
N VAL A 20 5.61 -33.95 -28.75
CA VAL A 20 5.58 -33.87 -27.27
C VAL A 20 6.61 -32.85 -26.76
N LEU A 21 7.83 -32.83 -27.31
CA LEU A 21 8.85 -31.85 -26.93
C LEU A 21 8.40 -30.40 -27.22
N VAL A 22 7.78 -30.16 -28.38
CA VAL A 22 7.24 -28.84 -28.73
C VAL A 22 6.07 -28.47 -27.80
N ALA A 23 5.18 -29.40 -27.48
CA ALA A 23 4.08 -29.15 -26.55
C ALA A 23 4.58 -28.79 -25.14
N VAL A 24 5.57 -29.53 -24.63
CA VAL A 24 6.20 -29.24 -23.32
C VAL A 24 6.94 -27.90 -23.35
N LEU A 25 7.62 -27.55 -24.44
CA LEU A 25 8.30 -26.27 -24.59
C LEU A 25 7.31 -25.09 -24.52
N ILE A 26 6.21 -25.16 -25.29
CA ILE A 26 5.17 -24.11 -25.27
C ILE A 26 4.54 -24.00 -23.88
N LEU A 27 4.25 -25.14 -23.24
CA LEU A 27 3.70 -25.18 -21.89
C LEU A 27 4.66 -24.56 -20.86
N ALA A 28 5.96 -24.87 -20.95
CA ALA A 28 6.97 -24.29 -20.07
C ALA A 28 7.03 -22.76 -20.21
N LEU A 29 7.05 -22.23 -21.44
CA LEU A 29 7.02 -20.79 -21.69
C LEU A 29 5.74 -20.13 -21.16
N GLY A 30 4.59 -20.80 -21.34
CA GLY A 30 3.31 -20.33 -20.80
C GLY A 30 3.30 -20.26 -19.26
N LEU A 31 3.85 -21.27 -18.59
CA LEU A 31 3.98 -21.28 -17.12
C LEU A 31 4.92 -20.19 -16.60
N LEU A 32 6.06 -19.95 -17.27
CA LEU A 32 6.96 -18.84 -16.93
C LEU A 32 6.27 -17.48 -17.09
N GLY A 33 5.50 -17.30 -18.16
CA GLY A 33 4.70 -16.08 -18.38
C GLY A 33 3.69 -15.84 -17.24
N MET A 34 2.94 -16.88 -16.85
CA MET A 34 1.99 -16.79 -15.74
C MET A 34 2.66 -16.54 -14.39
N ALA A 35 3.82 -17.14 -14.13
CA ALA A 35 4.59 -16.88 -12.90
C ALA A 35 5.02 -15.42 -12.81
N GLY A 36 5.46 -14.82 -13.92
CA GLY A 36 5.78 -13.39 -14.00
C GLY A 36 4.57 -12.49 -13.71
N LEU A 37 3.40 -12.82 -14.27
CA LEU A 37 2.15 -12.09 -14.00
C LEU A 37 1.73 -12.21 -12.52
N GLN A 38 1.82 -13.41 -11.93
CA GLN A 38 1.50 -13.62 -10.52
C GLN A 38 2.43 -12.84 -9.59
N ALA A 39 3.75 -12.83 -9.87
CA ALA A 39 4.72 -12.05 -9.11
C ALA A 39 4.42 -10.54 -9.17
N ASN A 40 4.05 -10.02 -10.34
CA ASN A 40 3.65 -8.62 -10.48
C ASN A 40 2.33 -8.32 -9.77
N ALA A 41 1.34 -9.22 -9.83
CA ALA A 41 0.08 -9.06 -9.13
C ALA A 41 0.28 -8.98 -7.60
N LEU A 42 1.17 -9.80 -7.05
CA LEU A 42 1.51 -9.76 -5.62
C LEU A 42 2.13 -8.41 -5.22
N LYS A 43 3.05 -7.89 -6.03
CA LYS A 43 3.67 -6.58 -5.84
C LYS A 43 2.61 -5.46 -5.82
N THR A 44 1.74 -5.41 -6.83
CA THR A 44 0.67 -4.41 -6.89
C THR A 44 -0.32 -4.51 -5.73
N ASN A 45 -0.59 -5.71 -5.25
CA ASN A 45 -1.44 -5.92 -4.07
C ASN A 45 -0.79 -5.37 -2.81
N GLN A 46 0.51 -5.60 -2.62
CA GLN A 46 1.24 -5.08 -1.46
C GLN A 46 1.28 -3.55 -1.45
N SER A 47 1.51 -2.91 -2.60
CA SER A 47 1.46 -1.45 -2.74
C SER A 47 0.07 -0.89 -2.41
N SER A 48 -0.98 -1.53 -2.94
CA SER A 48 -2.38 -1.15 -2.68
C SER A 48 -2.78 -1.32 -1.21
N TYR A 49 -2.26 -2.38 -0.57
CA TYR A 49 -2.43 -2.61 0.86
C TYR A 49 -1.77 -1.49 1.68
N GLY A 50 -0.54 -1.11 1.37
CA GLY A 50 0.15 0.01 2.02
C GLY A 50 -0.64 1.32 1.94
N ARG A 51 -1.16 1.67 0.75
CA ARG A 51 -2.04 2.84 0.60
C ARG A 51 -3.29 2.76 1.45
N THR A 52 -3.94 1.60 1.50
CA THR A 52 -5.13 1.38 2.35
C THR A 52 -4.80 1.60 3.82
N GLN A 53 -3.68 1.05 4.30
CA GLN A 53 -3.22 1.24 5.68
C GLN A 53 -2.94 2.73 5.99
N ALA A 54 -2.28 3.44 5.08
CA ALA A 54 -2.03 4.88 5.24
C ALA A 54 -3.33 5.69 5.34
N VAL A 55 -4.34 5.37 4.52
CA VAL A 55 -5.66 6.01 4.58
C VAL A 55 -6.36 5.69 5.90
N MET A 56 -6.38 4.43 6.34
CA MET A 56 -7.00 4.08 7.62
C MET A 56 -6.32 4.79 8.80
N LEU A 57 -4.99 4.87 8.79
CA LEU A 57 -4.21 5.53 9.85
C LEU A 57 -4.31 7.06 9.79
N SER A 58 -4.58 7.67 8.63
CA SER A 58 -4.88 9.10 8.56
C SER A 58 -6.24 9.40 9.21
N TYR A 59 -7.28 8.63 8.90
CA TYR A 59 -8.59 8.78 9.55
C TYR A 59 -8.55 8.50 11.04
N TYR A 60 -7.82 7.47 11.48
CA TYR A 60 -7.60 7.21 12.90
C TYR A 60 -7.06 8.44 13.65
N MET A 61 -6.04 9.11 13.10
CA MET A 61 -5.48 10.30 13.73
C MET A 61 -6.43 11.51 13.65
N LEU A 62 -7.19 11.67 12.56
CA LEU A 62 -8.23 12.70 12.50
C LEU A 62 -9.29 12.49 13.59
N ASP A 63 -9.74 11.25 13.80
CA ASP A 63 -10.73 10.94 14.83
C ASP A 63 -10.18 11.09 16.24
N ALA A 64 -8.91 10.75 16.46
CA ALA A 64 -8.23 11.05 17.72
C ALA A 64 -8.16 12.56 18.00
N MET A 65 -7.85 13.37 16.99
CA MET A 65 -7.85 14.84 17.12
C MET A 65 -9.27 15.41 17.30
N ARG A 66 -10.32 14.76 16.75
CA ARG A 66 -11.71 15.13 17.05
C ARG A 66 -12.05 14.88 18.52
N ALA A 67 -11.56 13.78 19.09
CA ALA A 67 -11.73 13.48 20.51
C ALA A 67 -10.98 14.47 21.41
N ASP A 68 -9.78 14.92 21.00
CA ASP A 68 -8.99 15.95 21.69
C ASP A 68 -8.99 17.30 20.92
N ARG A 69 -10.19 17.75 20.53
CA ARG A 69 -10.38 18.91 19.64
C ARG A 69 -9.73 20.18 20.17
N ASN A 70 -9.78 20.39 21.49
CA ASN A 70 -9.22 21.59 22.13
C ASN A 70 -7.70 21.69 21.90
N ASN A 71 -6.96 20.59 22.05
CA ASN A 71 -5.54 20.59 21.74
C ASN A 71 -5.28 20.73 20.24
N ALA A 72 -6.10 20.10 19.40
CA ALA A 72 -5.93 20.18 17.95
C ALA A 72 -6.09 21.61 17.41
N VAL A 73 -7.14 22.34 17.82
CA VAL A 73 -7.34 23.75 17.38
C VAL A 73 -6.32 24.72 17.98
N LEU A 74 -5.74 24.38 19.14
CA LEU A 74 -4.58 25.08 19.71
C LEU A 74 -3.26 24.69 19.03
N GLN A 75 -3.31 23.92 17.95
CA GLN A 75 -2.15 23.52 17.14
C GLN A 75 -1.14 22.65 17.89
N ASN A 76 -1.53 22.10 19.04
CA ASN A 76 -0.64 21.31 19.89
C ASN A 76 -0.22 20.00 19.23
N TYR A 77 -1.04 19.45 18.34
CA TYR A 77 -0.76 18.21 17.59
C TYR A 77 0.25 18.40 16.45
N ASN A 78 0.56 19.65 16.06
CA ASN A 78 1.37 19.93 14.88
C ASN A 78 2.79 19.38 15.02
N THR A 79 3.32 18.82 13.93
CA THR A 79 4.65 18.17 13.92
C THR A 79 5.78 19.09 13.44
N GLY A 80 5.46 20.25 12.87
CA GLY A 80 6.43 21.28 12.52
C GLY A 80 5.86 22.32 11.54
N VAL A 81 6.74 22.99 10.79
CA VAL A 81 6.36 24.09 9.89
C VAL A 81 5.85 23.58 8.53
N VAL A 82 5.03 24.40 7.87
CA VAL A 82 4.55 24.13 6.51
C VAL A 82 5.34 24.97 5.52
N ALA A 83 6.00 24.32 4.57
CA ALA A 83 6.74 24.96 3.49
C ALA A 83 6.39 24.30 2.15
N GLY A 84 5.91 25.09 1.19
CA GLY A 84 5.59 24.57 -0.15
C GLY A 84 4.54 23.45 -0.18
N GLY A 85 3.62 23.41 0.79
CA GLY A 85 2.62 22.33 0.90
C GLY A 85 3.15 21.03 1.51
N VAL A 86 4.37 21.01 2.02
CA VAL A 86 4.94 19.92 2.81
C VAL A 86 4.98 20.36 4.27
N ILE A 87 4.43 19.52 5.14
CA ILE A 87 4.53 19.68 6.59
C ILE A 87 5.79 18.94 7.03
N GLU A 88 6.60 19.56 7.88
CA GLU A 88 7.78 18.91 8.46
C GLU A 88 7.37 17.57 9.11
N PRO A 89 7.91 16.44 8.62
CA PRO A 89 7.45 15.14 9.01
C PRO A 89 8.15 14.64 10.27
N ALA A 90 7.39 14.00 11.16
CA ALA A 90 7.94 13.22 12.25
C ALA A 90 8.20 11.78 11.79
N CYS A 91 9.48 11.41 11.73
CA CYS A 91 9.91 10.07 11.32
C CYS A 91 10.31 9.18 12.51
N SER A 92 10.34 9.73 13.73
CA SER A 92 10.67 9.02 14.96
C SER A 92 9.62 9.26 16.04
N ALA A 93 9.06 8.17 16.58
CA ALA A 93 8.03 8.23 17.62
C ALA A 93 8.58 8.77 18.95
N ASN A 94 9.90 8.72 19.15
CA ASN A 94 10.58 9.21 20.35
C ASN A 94 10.60 10.74 20.45
N VAL A 95 10.26 11.46 19.38
CA VAL A 95 10.08 12.91 19.41
C VAL A 95 8.87 13.30 20.27
N PHE A 96 7.90 12.38 20.44
CA PHE A 96 6.73 12.56 21.30
C PHE A 96 6.96 11.83 22.63
N ASN A 97 7.38 12.57 23.65
CA ASN A 97 7.88 12.01 24.91
C ASN A 97 7.19 12.57 26.16
N GLN A 98 6.21 13.46 26.01
CA GLN A 98 5.48 14.00 27.14
C GLN A 98 4.40 13.02 27.62
N PRO A 99 4.14 12.91 28.93
CA PRO A 99 3.13 12.00 29.48
C PRO A 99 1.72 12.60 29.37
N ASN A 100 1.31 12.99 28.16
CA ASN A 100 -0.01 13.51 27.87
C ASN A 100 -0.66 12.71 26.74
N LEU A 101 -2.00 12.79 26.65
CA LEU A 101 -2.79 12.02 25.69
C LEU A 101 -2.28 12.22 24.25
N ARG A 102 -2.05 13.47 23.86
CA ARG A 102 -1.60 13.85 22.52
C ARG A 102 -0.27 13.21 22.12
N ASP A 103 0.74 13.25 22.99
CA ASP A 103 2.05 12.66 22.73
C ASP A 103 1.97 11.15 22.64
N THR A 104 1.23 10.51 23.56
CA THR A 104 0.96 9.06 23.49
C THR A 104 0.26 8.69 22.19
N THR A 105 -0.80 9.42 21.80
CA THR A 105 -1.53 9.14 20.56
C THR A 105 -0.67 9.34 19.31
N ARG A 106 0.16 10.40 19.25
CA ARG A 106 1.07 10.61 18.11
C ARG A 106 2.16 9.55 18.04
N LYS A 107 2.66 9.11 19.20
CA LYS A 107 3.61 8.01 19.31
C LYS A 107 3.01 6.70 18.79
N ASP A 108 1.85 6.29 19.32
CA ASP A 108 1.17 5.05 18.94
C ASP A 108 0.79 5.05 17.45
N TRP A 109 0.34 6.20 16.93
CA TRP A 109 0.05 6.38 15.50
C TRP A 109 1.29 6.19 14.63
N LEU A 110 2.41 6.82 14.98
CA LEU A 110 3.64 6.73 14.19
C LEU A 110 4.28 5.34 14.28
N GLU A 111 4.19 4.67 15.42
CA GLU A 111 4.58 3.26 15.57
C GLU A 111 3.70 2.35 14.70
N SER A 112 2.39 2.61 14.67
CA SER A 112 1.44 1.88 13.80
C SER A 112 1.75 2.09 12.31
N LEU A 113 2.11 3.31 11.91
CA LEU A 113 2.58 3.60 10.55
C LEU A 113 3.84 2.80 10.20
N LYS A 114 4.84 2.81 11.08
CA LYS A 114 6.09 2.04 10.90
C LYS A 114 5.83 0.54 10.83
N PHE A 115 4.91 0.03 11.66
CA PHE A 115 4.53 -1.37 11.62
C PHE A 115 3.82 -1.75 10.31
N ALA A 116 2.89 -0.92 9.84
CA ALA A 116 2.06 -1.23 8.68
C ALA A 116 2.76 -0.98 7.33
N LEU A 117 3.58 0.06 7.22
CA LEU A 117 4.16 0.54 5.95
C LEU A 117 5.66 0.23 5.83
N GLY A 118 6.30 -0.14 6.94
CA GLY A 118 7.72 -0.48 7.02
C GLY A 118 8.44 0.39 8.03
N ASN A 119 9.22 -0.25 8.89
CA ASN A 119 9.96 0.43 9.95
C ASN A 119 11.28 1.00 9.41
N ALA A 120 11.16 2.10 8.67
CA ALA A 120 12.28 2.85 8.12
C ALA A 120 12.17 4.34 8.49
N ASP A 121 13.27 5.07 8.33
CA ASP A 121 13.29 6.53 8.48
C ASP A 121 12.52 7.24 7.36
N SER A 122 12.21 6.54 6.27
CA SER A 122 11.36 7.05 5.20
C SER A 122 9.85 6.97 5.51
N THR A 123 9.46 6.23 6.55
CA THR A 123 8.05 6.16 7.00
C THR A 123 7.81 7.22 8.06
N CYS A 124 7.13 8.29 7.67
CA CYS A 124 6.92 9.46 8.51
C CYS A 124 5.47 9.94 8.46
N GLY A 125 5.05 10.58 9.54
CA GLY A 125 3.74 11.22 9.66
C GLY A 125 3.90 12.69 9.99
N ALA A 126 3.07 13.53 9.39
CA ALA A 126 3.04 14.95 9.64
C ALA A 126 1.60 15.43 9.88
N ILE A 127 1.43 16.33 10.83
CA ILE A 127 0.13 16.86 11.24
C ILE A 127 0.21 18.38 11.24
N HIS A 128 -0.78 19.02 10.64
CA HIS A 128 -0.96 20.47 10.70
C HIS A 128 -2.43 20.83 10.83
N CYS A 129 -2.79 21.39 11.98
CA CYS A 129 -4.10 21.94 12.27
C CYS A 129 -4.06 23.46 12.34
N GLU A 130 -5.11 24.08 11.84
CA GLU A 130 -5.40 25.50 11.92
C GLU A 130 -6.38 25.81 13.06
N VAL A 131 -6.37 27.05 13.54
CA VAL A 131 -7.27 27.52 14.61
C VAL A 131 -8.75 27.45 14.23
N ASN A 132 -9.06 27.42 12.94
CA ASN A 132 -10.41 27.27 12.41
C ASN A 132 -10.94 25.81 12.48
N GLY A 133 -10.09 24.85 12.89
CA GLY A 133 -10.41 23.43 12.98
C GLY A 133 -10.15 22.63 11.70
N GLU A 134 -9.53 23.21 10.67
CA GLU A 134 -9.06 22.46 9.50
C GLU A 134 -7.72 21.80 9.80
N CYS A 135 -7.66 20.49 9.60
CA CYS A 135 -6.47 19.69 9.84
C CYS A 135 -6.05 18.94 8.58
N THR A 136 -4.76 18.95 8.33
CA THR A 136 -4.09 18.23 7.27
C THR A 136 -3.15 17.19 7.88
N ILE A 137 -3.28 15.96 7.43
CA ILE A 137 -2.37 14.86 7.75
C ILE A 137 -1.63 14.49 6.49
N GLN A 138 -0.31 14.40 6.58
CA GLN A 138 0.55 13.87 5.53
C GLN A 138 1.25 12.62 6.04
N ILE A 139 1.22 11.56 5.24
CA ILE A 139 1.92 10.31 5.53
C ILE A 139 2.84 10.04 4.34
N THR A 140 4.12 9.81 4.62
CA THR A 140 5.13 9.48 3.62
C THR A 140 5.72 8.12 3.94
N TRP A 141 5.93 7.28 2.94
CA TRP A 141 6.62 5.99 3.09
C TRP A 141 7.29 5.56 1.78
N ASP A 142 8.29 4.69 1.85
CA ASP A 142 8.91 4.08 0.68
C ASP A 142 8.21 2.78 0.28
N ASP A 143 7.66 2.74 -0.94
CA ASP A 143 6.93 1.60 -1.50
C ASP A 143 7.76 0.80 -2.52
N SER A 144 9.05 1.11 -2.69
CA SER A 144 9.96 0.40 -3.61
C SER A 144 10.02 -1.11 -3.35
N ARG A 145 9.92 -1.52 -2.08
CA ARG A 145 9.89 -2.94 -1.65
C ARG A 145 8.69 -3.71 -2.19
N ALA A 146 7.56 -3.04 -2.36
CA ALA A 146 6.34 -3.62 -2.90
C ALA A 146 6.30 -3.55 -4.44
N GLY A 147 7.34 -3.04 -5.10
CA GLY A 147 7.33 -2.80 -6.54
C GLY A 147 6.60 -1.50 -6.94
N GLY A 148 6.33 -0.61 -5.99
CA GLY A 148 5.81 0.74 -6.23
C GLY A 148 6.89 1.72 -6.71
N SER A 149 6.48 2.96 -7.01
CA SER A 149 7.30 3.99 -7.66
C SER A 149 8.28 4.73 -6.73
N GLY A 150 8.81 4.06 -5.71
CA GLY A 150 9.63 4.70 -4.65
C GLY A 150 8.77 5.36 -3.58
N GLU A 151 9.15 6.57 -3.17
CA GLU A 151 8.46 7.33 -2.12
C GLU A 151 6.99 7.64 -2.49
N GLN A 152 6.09 7.37 -1.57
CA GLN A 152 4.67 7.66 -1.66
C GLN A 152 4.30 8.71 -0.61
N ARG A 153 3.41 9.63 -0.99
CA ARG A 153 2.84 10.63 -0.09
C ARG A 153 1.32 10.60 -0.17
N LEU A 154 0.67 10.42 0.97
CA LEU A 154 -0.76 10.57 1.14
C LEU A 154 -1.04 11.85 1.92
N GLU A 155 -1.98 12.66 1.42
CA GLU A 155 -2.47 13.84 2.12
C GLU A 155 -3.97 13.70 2.35
N THR A 156 -4.41 13.88 3.60
CA THR A 156 -5.82 13.90 3.97
C THR A 156 -6.13 15.20 4.68
N ARG A 157 -7.13 15.95 4.17
CA ARG A 157 -7.61 17.20 4.78
C ARG A 157 -9.01 17.00 5.31
N SER A 158 -9.28 17.44 6.53
CA SER A 158 -10.60 17.36 7.12
C SER A 158 -10.81 18.45 8.16
N ARG A 159 -12.08 18.81 8.37
CA ARG A 159 -12.49 19.69 9.46
C ARG A 159 -12.85 18.85 10.69
N LEU A 160 -12.37 19.26 11.86
CA LEU A 160 -12.62 18.63 13.17
C LEU A 160 -13.95 19.07 13.80
#